data_AF-A0A1X1JF61-F1
#
_entry.id   AF-A0A1X1JF61-F1
#
_cell.length_a   1.000
_cell.length_b   1.000
_cell.length_c   1.000
_cell.angle_alpha   90.00
_cell.angle_beta   90.00
_cell.angle_gamma   90.00
#
_symmetry.space_group_name_H-M   'P 1'
#
loop_
_entity.id
_entity.type
_entity.pdbx_description
1 polymer ?
#
loop_
_entity_poly.entity_id
_entity_poly.type
_entity_poly.pdbx_seq_one_letter_code
_entity_poly.pdbx_strand_id
1 'polypeptide(L)'
;MGFYVDIAELQKAQEAYMKMVATAQSQLDTAKNGMNAIITSNSMHGEVGKAITNEINNVHNPVIVGLKNSLEFLGSEFSKTITDFQNLVGETSATAVLAEETLDDAVKKLNEADEKHKVMDTNFKSIYDGISSLYRLSAPLSSTFYTNTQTARKYVQDTKNKVNAFDKMTT
;
A
#
# COMPACT_ATOMS: atom_id res chain seq x y z
N MET A 1 11.92 12.50 -6.18
CA MET A 1 11.84 11.05 -6.46
C MET A 1 10.36 10.74 -6.61
N GLY A 2 9.96 10.03 -7.67
CA GLY A 2 8.55 9.64 -7.84
C GLY A 2 8.25 8.34 -7.07
N PHE A 3 6.97 8.06 -6.82
CA PHE A 3 6.58 6.85 -6.09
C PHE A 3 6.52 5.59 -6.98
N TYR A 4 6.76 4.44 -6.35
CA TYR A 4 6.51 3.11 -6.89
C TYR A 4 5.96 2.23 -5.78
N VAL A 5 4.74 1.71 -5.96
CA VAL A 5 4.09 0.82 -4.99
C VAL A 5 3.57 -0.42 -5.70
N ASP A 6 4.08 -1.59 -5.33
CA ASP A 6 3.60 -2.89 -5.78
C ASP A 6 2.88 -3.60 -4.62
N ILE A 7 1.56 -3.76 -4.76
CA ILE A 7 0.72 -4.36 -3.71
C ILE A 7 1.09 -5.84 -3.48
N ALA A 8 1.45 -6.57 -4.54
CA ALA A 8 1.82 -7.97 -4.41
C ALA A 8 3.17 -8.12 -3.70
N GLU A 9 4.10 -7.20 -3.93
CA GLU A 9 5.37 -7.16 -3.20
C GLU A 9 5.16 -6.87 -1.70
N LEU A 10 4.30 -5.91 -1.37
CA LEU A 10 3.94 -5.60 0.02
C LEU A 10 3.29 -6.80 0.73
N GLN A 11 2.37 -7.49 0.07
CA GLN A 11 1.73 -8.70 0.61
C GLN A 11 2.75 -9.83 0.85
N LYS A 12 3.68 -10.05 -0.09
CA LYS A 12 4.76 -11.04 0.09
C LYS A 12 5.67 -10.68 1.28
N ALA A 13 5.99 -9.40 1.46
CA ALA A 13 6.79 -8.93 2.58
C ALA A 13 6.05 -9.16 3.92
N GLN A 14 4.76 -8.88 3.98
CA GLN A 14 3.90 -9.18 5.13
C GLN A 14 3.88 -10.69 5.44
N GLU A 15 3.68 -11.54 4.44
CA GLU A 15 3.69 -12.99 4.63
C GLU A 15 5.03 -13.50 5.15
N ALA A 16 6.15 -12.99 4.61
CA ALA A 16 7.49 -13.33 5.07
C ALA A 16 7.69 -12.90 6.53
N TYR A 17 7.26 -11.68 6.88
CA TYR A 17 7.30 -11.17 8.25
C TYR A 17 6.50 -12.08 9.21
N MET A 18 5.28 -12.46 8.85
CA MET A 18 4.44 -13.31 9.70
C MET A 18 5.03 -14.71 9.91
N LYS A 19 5.73 -15.27 8.91
CA LYS A 19 6.49 -16.53 9.08
C LYS A 19 7.66 -16.36 10.06
N MET A 20 8.36 -15.23 10.00
CA MET A 20 9.41 -14.91 10.96
C MET A 20 8.86 -14.76 12.38
N VAL A 21 7.72 -14.07 12.54
CA VAL A 21 7.02 -13.93 13.83
C VAL A 21 6.68 -15.31 14.40
N ALA A 22 6.06 -16.20 13.63
CA ALA A 22 5.72 -17.54 14.10
C ALA A 22 6.96 -18.33 14.58
N THR A 23 8.07 -18.21 13.85
CA THR A 23 9.33 -18.86 14.23
C THR A 23 9.91 -18.27 15.52
N ALA A 24 9.96 -16.94 15.63
CA ALA A 24 10.46 -16.25 16.80
C ALA A 24 9.62 -16.55 18.05
N GLN A 25 8.30 -16.60 17.91
CA GLN A 25 7.40 -16.97 18.99
C GLN A 25 7.63 -18.40 19.48
N SER A 26 7.83 -19.36 18.58
CA SER A 26 8.15 -20.75 18.95
C SER A 26 9.47 -20.86 19.73
N GLN A 27 10.49 -20.08 19.33
CA GLN A 27 11.76 -20.02 20.05
C GLN A 27 11.61 -19.37 21.44
N LEU A 28 10.82 -18.30 21.53
CA LEU A 28 10.48 -17.62 22.78
C LEU A 28 9.70 -18.54 23.74
N ASP A 29 8.78 -19.35 23.22
CA ASP A 29 8.05 -20.34 24.02
C ASP A 29 8.97 -21.46 24.51
N THR A 30 9.90 -21.90 23.67
CA THR A 30 10.93 -22.88 24.06
C THR A 30 11.81 -22.33 25.18
N ALA A 31 12.25 -21.06 25.08
CA ALA A 31 13.05 -20.40 26.11
C ALA A 31 12.27 -20.27 27.42
N LYS A 32 11.01 -19.82 27.36
CA LYS A 32 10.12 -19.72 28.52
C LYS A 32 9.92 -21.07 29.21
N ASN A 33 9.67 -22.12 28.44
CA ASN A 33 9.52 -23.47 28.97
C ASN A 33 10.80 -23.98 29.62
N GLY A 34 11.96 -23.73 29.02
CA GLY A 34 13.26 -24.04 29.61
C GLY A 34 13.50 -23.32 30.93
N MET A 35 13.19 -22.03 31.00
CA MET A 35 13.29 -21.25 32.24
C MET A 35 12.32 -21.76 33.33
N ASN A 36 11.09 -22.07 32.96
CA ASN A 36 10.11 -22.65 33.89
C ASN A 36 10.53 -24.05 34.37
N ALA A 37 11.21 -24.83 33.53
CA ALA A 37 11.76 -26.13 33.93
C ALA A 37 12.85 -25.99 35.00
N ILE A 38 13.66 -24.92 34.97
CA ILE A 38 14.64 -24.63 36.04
C ILE A 38 13.91 -24.46 37.38
N ILE A 39 12.84 -23.67 37.39
CA ILE A 39 12.00 -23.43 38.59
C ILE A 39 11.41 -24.75 39.11
N THR A 40 10.80 -25.54 38.23
CA THR A 40 10.06 -26.76 38.65
C THR A 40 10.95 -27.95 38.94
N SER A 41 12.19 -27.96 38.46
CA SER A 41 13.13 -29.08 38.66
C SER A 41 13.53 -29.30 40.13
N ASN A 42 13.33 -28.31 41.01
CA ASN A 42 13.86 -28.32 42.38
C ASN A 42 15.38 -28.59 42.46
N SER A 43 16.12 -28.35 41.38
CA SER A 43 17.58 -28.57 41.36
C SER A 43 18.36 -27.49 42.12
N MET A 44 17.70 -26.37 42.43
CA MET A 44 18.30 -25.17 43.01
C MET A 44 17.52 -24.74 44.26
N HIS A 45 18.19 -24.73 45.41
CA HIS A 45 17.60 -24.46 46.72
C HIS A 45 18.40 -23.43 47.52
N GLY A 46 17.85 -22.95 48.64
CA GLY A 46 18.42 -21.87 49.44
C GLY A 46 18.17 -20.47 48.86
N GLU A 47 18.81 -19.46 49.44
CA GLU A 47 18.57 -18.06 49.06
C GLU A 47 18.91 -17.75 47.60
N VAL A 48 19.94 -18.40 47.04
CA VAL A 48 20.30 -18.27 45.61
C VAL A 48 19.21 -18.86 44.70
N GLY A 49 18.65 -20.03 45.05
CA GLY A 49 17.56 -20.64 44.28
C GLY A 49 16.28 -19.79 44.29
N LYS A 50 15.96 -19.18 45.44
CA LYS A 50 14.86 -18.20 45.54
C LYS A 50 15.11 -16.97 44.67
N ALA A 51 16.31 -16.40 44.72
CA ALA A 51 16.67 -15.23 43.92
C ALA A 51 16.54 -15.51 42.41
N ILE A 52 17.01 -16.68 41.94
CA ILE A 52 16.93 -17.06 40.53
C ILE A 52 15.48 -17.34 40.10
N THR A 53 14.69 -17.99 40.95
CA THR A 53 13.24 -18.17 40.69
C THR A 53 12.53 -16.82 40.56
N ASN A 54 12.87 -15.86 41.43
CA ASN A 54 12.31 -14.51 41.39
C ASN A 54 12.74 -13.76 40.12
N GLU A 55 14.00 -13.86 39.69
CA GLU A 55 14.50 -13.26 38.45
C GLU A 55 13.76 -13.82 37.22
N ILE A 56 13.62 -15.15 37.14
CA ILE A 56 12.90 -15.79 36.02
C ILE A 56 11.44 -15.30 35.99
N ASN A 57 10.74 -15.30 37.12
CA ASN A 57 9.32 -14.94 37.17
C ASN A 57 9.05 -13.46 36.94
N ASN A 58 9.92 -12.57 37.44
CA ASN A 58 9.66 -11.13 37.45
C ASN A 58 10.43 -10.37 36.36
N VAL A 59 11.43 -10.98 35.73
CA VAL A 59 12.24 -10.34 34.67
C VAL A 59 12.13 -11.12 33.37
N HIS A 60 12.64 -12.35 33.32
CA HIS A 60 12.75 -13.07 32.03
C HIS A 60 11.40 -13.45 31.43
N ASN A 61 10.48 -14.02 32.24
CA ASN A 61 9.15 -14.41 31.76
C ASN A 61 8.34 -13.20 31.24
N PRO A 62 8.27 -12.06 31.96
CA PRO A 62 7.67 -10.84 31.45
C PRO A 62 8.32 -10.31 30.17
N VAL A 63 9.65 -10.30 30.07
CA VAL A 63 10.36 -9.86 28.86
C VAL A 63 9.98 -10.72 27.65
N ILE A 64 9.95 -12.06 27.81
CA ILE A 64 9.53 -12.97 26.74
C ILE A 64 8.10 -12.67 26.28
N VAL A 65 7.17 -12.48 27.23
CA VAL A 65 5.78 -12.14 26.90
C VAL A 65 5.70 -10.79 26.18
N GLY A 66 6.44 -9.78 26.64
CA GLY A 66 6.50 -8.47 26.01
C GLY A 66 7.03 -8.53 24.58
N LEU A 67 8.07 -9.34 24.33
CA LEU A 67 8.60 -9.56 22.98
C LEU A 67 7.58 -10.24 22.07
N LYS A 68 6.89 -11.29 22.54
CA LYS A 68 5.83 -11.95 21.76
C LYS A 68 4.73 -10.98 21.36
N ASN A 69 4.22 -10.20 22.32
CA ASN A 69 3.17 -9.22 22.07
C ASN A 69 3.62 -8.14 21.08
N SER A 70 4.88 -7.70 21.18
CA SER A 70 5.43 -6.67 20.28
C SER A 70 5.54 -7.17 18.84
N LEU A 71 5.94 -8.43 18.64
CA LEU A 71 6.01 -9.06 17.32
C LEU A 71 4.63 -9.17 16.65
N GLU A 72 3.62 -9.60 17.41
CA GLU A 72 2.23 -9.66 16.94
C GLU A 72 1.69 -8.28 16.60
N PHE A 73 1.92 -7.31 17.50
CA PHE A 73 1.50 -5.94 17.32
C PHE A 73 2.08 -5.35 16.03
N LEU A 74 3.39 -5.49 15.80
CA LEU A 74 4.04 -5.01 14.58
C LEU A 74 3.48 -5.70 13.33
N GLY A 75 3.14 -7.00 13.40
CA GLY A 75 2.46 -7.69 12.30
C GLY A 75 1.07 -7.15 12.00
N SER A 76 0.31 -6.82 13.05
CA SER A 76 -1.00 -6.19 12.90
C SER A 76 -0.91 -4.79 12.31
N GLU A 77 0.06 -3.97 12.74
CA GLU A 77 0.27 -2.62 12.22
C GLU A 77 0.75 -2.65 10.77
N PHE A 78 1.60 -3.62 10.37
CA PHE A 78 1.97 -3.80 8.97
C PHE A 78 0.74 -4.14 8.11
N SER A 79 -0.06 -5.11 8.54
CA SER A 79 -1.30 -5.50 7.84
C SER A 79 -2.27 -4.32 7.68
N LYS A 80 -2.41 -3.54 8.75
CA LYS A 80 -3.24 -2.34 8.78
C LYS A 80 -2.70 -1.25 7.85
N THR A 81 -1.38 -1.02 7.83
CA THR A 81 -0.73 -0.05 6.95
C THR A 81 -1.03 -0.34 5.47
N ILE A 82 -0.97 -1.61 5.05
CA ILE A 82 -1.33 -2.02 3.67
C ILE A 82 -2.81 -1.72 3.39
N THR A 83 -3.69 -2.05 4.34
CA THR A 83 -5.14 -1.83 4.20
C THR A 83 -5.48 -0.35 4.14
N ASP A 84 -4.88 0.47 5.01
CA ASP A 84 -5.07 1.91 5.06
C ASP A 84 -4.56 2.57 3.78
N PHE A 85 -3.43 2.11 3.24
CA PHE A 85 -2.94 2.53 1.93
C PHE A 85 -3.98 2.27 0.84
N GLN A 86 -4.41 1.01 0.69
CA GLN A 86 -5.37 0.59 -0.33
C GLN A 86 -6.67 1.39 -0.24
N ASN A 87 -7.20 1.58 0.96
CA ASN A 87 -8.42 2.37 1.20
C ASN A 87 -8.24 3.84 0.81
N LEU A 88 -7.11 4.47 1.15
CA LEU A 88 -6.86 5.87 0.85
C LEU A 88 -6.72 6.11 -0.66
N VAL A 89 -5.95 5.25 -1.35
CA VAL A 89 -5.76 5.38 -2.79
C VAL A 89 -6.97 4.90 -3.60
N GLY A 90 -7.82 4.06 -3.00
CA GLY A 90 -8.98 3.44 -3.64
C GLY A 90 -8.60 2.23 -4.51
N GLU A 91 -7.49 1.56 -4.18
CA GLU A 91 -7.00 0.38 -4.90
C GLU A 91 -7.53 -0.89 -4.24
N THR A 92 -8.11 -1.79 -5.04
CA THR A 92 -8.74 -3.03 -4.55
C THR A 92 -8.10 -4.28 -5.14
N SER A 93 -7.24 -4.14 -6.15
CA SER A 93 -6.50 -5.22 -6.75
C SER A 93 -5.34 -5.64 -5.87
N ALA A 94 -5.23 -6.94 -5.65
CA ALA A 94 -4.09 -7.55 -4.95
C ALA A 94 -2.78 -7.50 -5.77
N THR A 95 -2.85 -7.18 -7.06
CA THR A 95 -1.70 -7.17 -7.97
C THR A 95 -1.48 -5.82 -8.64
N ALA A 96 -2.07 -4.75 -8.09
CA ALA A 96 -1.87 -3.42 -8.63
C ALA A 96 -0.43 -2.94 -8.44
N VAL A 97 0.05 -2.24 -9.46
CA VAL A 97 1.32 -1.51 -9.44
C VAL A 97 1.02 -0.04 -9.72
N LEU A 98 1.30 0.81 -8.74
CA LEU A 98 1.16 2.26 -8.85
C LEU A 98 2.55 2.86 -9.03
N ALA A 99 2.90 3.17 -10.26
CA ALA A 99 4.17 3.81 -10.63
C ALA A 99 3.89 5.22 -11.16
N GLU A 100 4.52 6.23 -10.54
CA GLU A 100 4.32 7.62 -10.94
C GLU A 100 4.74 7.88 -12.40
N GLU A 101 5.82 7.25 -12.85
CA GLU A 101 6.28 7.35 -14.25
C GLU A 101 5.22 6.85 -15.25
N THR A 102 4.58 5.71 -14.96
CA THR A 102 3.51 5.16 -15.81
C THR A 102 2.29 6.07 -15.84
N LEU A 103 1.97 6.70 -14.70
CA LEU A 103 0.88 7.68 -14.61
C LEU A 103 1.20 8.96 -15.41
N ASP A 104 2.44 9.42 -15.35
CA ASP A 104 2.90 10.59 -16.11
C ASP A 104 2.91 10.32 -17.63
N ASP A 105 3.33 9.13 -18.05
CA ASP A 105 3.23 8.69 -19.46
C ASP A 105 1.77 8.62 -19.93
N ALA A 106 0.85 8.15 -19.08
CA ALA A 106 -0.57 8.15 -19.39
C ALA A 106 -1.12 9.58 -19.60
N VAL A 107 -0.74 10.54 -18.75
CA VAL A 107 -1.11 11.95 -18.91
C VAL A 107 -0.54 12.54 -20.20
N LYS A 108 0.72 12.23 -20.52
CA LYS A 108 1.36 12.67 -21.76
C LYS A 108 0.59 12.17 -22.99
N LYS A 109 0.25 10.87 -23.03
CA LYS A 109 -0.56 10.28 -24.11
C LYS A 109 -1.94 10.90 -24.23
N LEU A 110 -2.59 11.21 -23.11
CA LEU A 110 -3.88 11.91 -23.10
C LEU A 110 -3.75 13.32 -23.71
N ASN A 111 -2.68 14.04 -23.41
CA ASN A 111 -2.42 15.36 -24.00
C ASN A 111 -2.14 15.29 -25.51
N GLU A 112 -1.35 14.31 -25.96
CA GLU A 112 -1.11 14.07 -27.38
C GLU A 112 -2.40 13.72 -28.14
N ALA A 113 -3.28 12.93 -27.51
CA ALA A 113 -4.60 12.61 -28.06
C ALA A 113 -5.50 13.86 -28.14
N ASP A 114 -5.47 14.72 -27.12
CA ASP A 114 -6.22 15.98 -27.08
C ASP A 114 -5.84 16.90 -28.24
N GLU A 115 -4.53 17.08 -28.47
CA GLU A 115 -4.03 17.92 -29.56
C GLU A 115 -4.38 17.35 -30.94
N LYS A 116 -4.23 16.02 -31.13
CA LYS A 116 -4.63 15.36 -32.39
C LYS A 116 -6.13 15.50 -32.63
N HIS A 117 -6.96 15.29 -31.61
CA HIS A 117 -8.41 15.40 -31.72
C HIS A 117 -8.84 16.83 -32.04
N LYS A 118 -8.20 17.84 -31.43
CA LYS A 118 -8.45 19.26 -31.72
C LYS A 118 -8.16 19.63 -33.17
N VAL A 119 -7.08 19.12 -33.75
CA VAL A 119 -6.78 19.29 -35.18
C VAL A 119 -7.87 18.63 -36.05
N MET A 120 -8.28 17.41 -35.70
CA MET A 120 -9.35 16.70 -36.42
C MET A 120 -10.69 17.45 -36.33
N ASP A 121 -11.07 17.92 -35.15
CA ASP A 121 -12.30 18.67 -34.88
C ASP A 121 -12.36 19.97 -35.70
N THR A 122 -11.22 20.68 -35.80
CA THR A 122 -11.08 21.88 -36.63
C THR A 122 -11.25 21.56 -38.11
N ASN A 123 -10.61 20.50 -38.59
CA ASN A 123 -10.70 20.07 -39.99
C ASN A 123 -12.12 19.63 -40.36
N PHE A 124 -12.79 18.85 -39.50
CA PHE A 124 -14.17 18.44 -39.71
C PHE A 124 -15.10 19.66 -39.78
N LYS A 125 -14.97 20.59 -38.83
CA LYS A 125 -15.77 21.82 -38.85
C LYS A 125 -15.61 22.59 -40.16
N SER A 126 -14.37 22.75 -40.65
CA SER A 126 -14.11 23.43 -41.92
C SER A 126 -14.76 22.73 -43.12
N ILE A 127 -14.78 21.39 -43.17
CA ILE A 127 -15.44 20.64 -44.24
C ILE A 127 -16.96 20.84 -44.17
N TYR A 128 -17.55 20.73 -42.98
CA TYR A 128 -18.99 20.89 -42.77
C TYR A 128 -19.46 22.31 -43.10
N ASP A 129 -18.72 23.33 -42.68
CA ASP A 129 -19.01 24.73 -43.00
C ASP A 129 -18.97 24.96 -44.52
N GLY A 130 -18.00 24.34 -45.23
CA GLY A 130 -17.87 24.43 -46.68
C GLY A 130 -19.02 23.82 -47.50
N ILE A 131 -19.73 22.82 -46.96
CA ILE A 131 -20.89 22.19 -47.62
C ILE A 131 -22.25 22.66 -47.09
N SER A 132 -22.26 23.44 -46.01
CA SER A 132 -23.47 23.90 -45.32
C SER A 132 -24.43 24.71 -46.22
N SER A 133 -23.90 25.35 -47.27
CA SER A 133 -24.68 26.09 -48.27
C SER A 133 -25.46 25.19 -49.23
N LEU A 134 -25.02 23.94 -49.41
CA LEU A 134 -25.65 22.96 -50.31
C LEU A 134 -26.64 22.06 -49.57
N TYR A 135 -26.34 21.72 -48.32
CA TYR A 135 -27.16 20.86 -47.47
C TYR A 135 -26.99 21.27 -46.01
N ARG A 136 -28.09 21.39 -45.26
CA ARG A 136 -28.02 21.72 -43.82
C ARG A 136 -27.39 20.55 -43.06
N LEU A 137 -26.13 20.71 -42.70
CA LEU A 137 -25.36 19.74 -41.95
C LEU A 137 -24.59 20.44 -40.81
N SER A 138 -24.50 19.80 -39.65
CA SER A 138 -23.75 20.29 -38.49
C SER A 138 -22.63 19.32 -38.14
N ALA A 139 -21.45 19.86 -37.82
CA ALA A 139 -20.30 19.05 -37.40
C ALA A 139 -20.64 18.20 -36.15
N PRO A 140 -20.11 16.97 -36.05
CA PRO A 140 -20.31 16.12 -34.88
C PRO A 140 -19.72 16.77 -33.61
N LEU A 141 -20.34 16.51 -32.46
CA LEU A 141 -19.91 17.06 -31.17
C LEU A 141 -18.69 16.30 -30.62
N SER A 142 -17.62 17.02 -30.33
CA SER A 142 -16.40 16.50 -29.69
C SER A 142 -16.39 16.63 -28.16
N SER A 143 -17.43 17.21 -27.56
CA SER A 143 -17.50 17.49 -26.12
C SER A 143 -17.31 16.26 -25.24
N THR A 144 -17.82 15.10 -25.64
CA THR A 144 -17.65 13.83 -24.92
C THR A 144 -16.19 13.41 -24.84
N PHE A 145 -15.44 13.58 -25.94
CA PHE A 145 -14.01 13.25 -25.96
C PHE A 145 -13.24 14.13 -24.97
N TYR A 146 -13.41 15.45 -25.05
CA TYR A 146 -12.73 16.39 -24.14
C TYR A 146 -13.12 16.19 -22.67
N THR A 147 -14.39 15.89 -22.40
CA THR A 147 -14.88 15.59 -21.05
C THR A 147 -14.20 14.33 -20.51
N ASN A 148 -14.11 13.28 -21.33
CA ASN A 148 -13.50 12.02 -20.94
C ASN A 148 -11.98 12.16 -20.73
N THR A 149 -11.26 12.87 -21.60
CA THR A 149 -9.81 13.09 -21.44
C THR A 149 -9.50 13.95 -20.20
N GLN A 150 -10.29 14.99 -19.94
CA GLN A 150 -10.17 15.81 -18.73
C GLN A 150 -10.45 14.98 -17.47
N THR A 151 -11.50 14.15 -17.49
CA THR A 151 -11.86 13.27 -16.39
C THR A 151 -10.75 12.26 -16.12
N ALA A 152 -10.18 11.63 -17.15
CA ALA A 152 -9.07 10.69 -17.02
C ALA A 152 -7.81 11.34 -16.42
N ARG A 153 -7.44 12.55 -16.88
CA ARG A 153 -6.32 13.30 -16.29
C ARG A 153 -6.55 13.62 -14.82
N LYS A 154 -7.78 14.02 -14.46
CA LYS A 154 -8.15 14.28 -13.07
C LYS A 154 -8.01 13.02 -12.22
N TYR A 155 -8.50 11.88 -12.69
CA TYR A 155 -8.32 10.60 -11.97
C TYR A 155 -6.85 10.29 -11.72
N VAL A 156 -5.97 10.44 -12.72
CA VAL A 156 -4.53 10.22 -12.54
C VAL A 156 -3.95 11.17 -11.49
N GLN A 157 -4.26 12.47 -11.57
CA GLN A 157 -3.77 13.46 -10.61
C GLN A 157 -4.28 13.19 -9.18
N ASP A 158 -5.55 12.80 -9.05
CA ASP A 158 -6.16 12.46 -7.75
C ASP A 158 -5.46 11.22 -7.15
N THR A 159 -5.15 10.19 -7.95
CA THR A 159 -4.35 9.04 -7.51
C THR A 159 -2.97 9.46 -7.03
N LYS A 160 -2.24 10.28 -7.79
CA LYS A 160 -0.92 10.80 -7.38
C LYS A 160 -1.00 11.57 -6.06
N ASN A 161 -2.02 12.42 -5.91
CA ASN A 161 -2.23 13.20 -4.70
C ASN A 161 -2.51 12.31 -3.49
N LYS A 162 -3.32 11.26 -3.64
CA LYS A 162 -3.63 10.30 -2.56
C LYS A 162 -2.40 9.50 -2.13
N VAL A 163 -1.59 9.01 -3.07
CA VAL A 163 -0.33 8.32 -2.75
C VAL A 163 0.62 9.25 -1.98
N ASN A 164 0.79 10.48 -2.45
CA ASN A 164 1.62 11.47 -1.76
C ASN A 164 1.03 11.92 -0.42
N ALA A 165 -0.29 11.88 -0.25
CA ALA A 165 -0.92 12.15 1.04
C ALA A 165 -0.61 11.03 2.04
N PHE A 166 -0.63 9.77 1.60
CA PHE A 166 -0.25 8.62 2.43
C PHE A 166 1.17 8.78 2.99
N ASP A 167 2.14 9.08 2.13
CA ASP A 167 3.56 9.28 2.50
C ASP A 167 3.74 10.37 3.59
N LYS A 168 2.88 11.39 3.56
CA LYS A 168 2.86 12.47 4.55
C LYS A 168 2.10 12.15 5.83
N MET A 169 1.27 11.10 5.85
CA MET A 169 0.58 10.67 7.07
C MET A 169 1.51 9.87 7.99
N THR A 170 2.58 9.31 7.44
CA THR A 170 3.55 8.48 8.17
C THR A 170 4.79 9.25 8.63
N THR A 171 4.82 10.58 8.43
CA THR A 171 5.88 11.50 8.90
C THR A 171 5.34 12.44 9.97
#